data_AF-A0A3Q3FFY5-F1
#
_entry.id   AF-A0A3Q3FFY5-F1
#
_cell.length_a   1.000
_cell.length_b   1.000
_cell.length_c   1.000
_cell.angle_alpha   90.00
_cell.angle_beta   90.00
_cell.angle_gamma   90.00
#
_symmetry.space_group_name_H-M   'P 1'
#
loop_
_entity.id
_entity.type
_entity.pdbx_description
1 polymer ?
#
loop_
_entity_poly.entity_id
_entity_poly.type
_entity_poly.pdbx_seq_one_letter_code
_entity_poly.pdbx_strand_id
1 'polypeptide(L)' 'MKVTVCFGRTRVVVPCGDGNIKVHTLIQQAVMRYKKAIAKVNQDHEYHREILILCAGGVSLT' A
#
# COMPACT_ATOMS: atom_id res chain seq x y z
N MET A 1 -5.11 -0.68 -16.35
CA MET A 1 -5.25 0.43 -15.38
C MET A 1 -4.18 0.34 -14.29
N LYS A 2 -3.66 1.48 -13.79
CA LYS A 2 -2.71 1.54 -12.67
C LYS A 2 -3.12 2.66 -11.72
N VAL A 3 -2.88 2.48 -10.44
CA VAL A 3 -3.16 3.48 -9.40
C VAL A 3 -1.89 3.73 -8.59
N THR A 4 -1.77 4.92 -8.02
CA THR A 4 -0.69 5.26 -7.10
C THR A 4 -1.26 5.26 -5.69
N VAL A 5 -0.62 4.53 -4.78
CA VAL A 5 -0.97 4.51 -3.36
C VAL A 5 0.13 5.24 -2.58
N CYS A 6 -0.29 6.11 -1.67
CA CYS A 6 0.61 6.87 -0.81
C CYS A 6 0.70 6.20 0.57
N PHE A 7 1.91 5.86 1.00
CA PHE A 7 2.25 5.44 2.36
C PHE A 7 3.10 6.54 3.00
N GLY A 8 2.45 7.48 3.69
CA GLY A 8 3.11 8.70 4.16
C GLY A 8 3.75 9.47 3.00
N ARG A 9 5.08 9.60 3.01
CA ARG A 9 5.85 10.27 1.94
C ARG A 9 6.20 9.35 0.76
N THR A 10 6.07 8.04 0.94
CA THR A 10 6.46 7.05 -0.06
C THR A 10 5.29 6.71 -0.96
N ARG A 11 5.47 6.88 -2.27
CA ARG A 11 4.44 6.59 -3.26
C ARG A 11 4.78 5.29 -3.98
N VAL A 12 3.81 4.39 -4.12
CA VAL A 12 3.99 3.14 -4.85
C VAL A 12 2.93 2.97 -5.91
N VAL A 13 3.35 2.52 -7.09
CA VAL A 13 2.45 2.25 -8.20
C VAL A 13 1.99 0.80 -8.12
N VAL A 14 0.67 0.62 -8.11
CA VAL A 14 -0.01 -0.68 -8.07
C VAL A 14 -0.72 -0.92 -9.40
N PRO A 15 -0.38 -1.99 -10.13
CA PRO A 15 -1.10 -2.38 -11.32
C PRO A 15 -2.44 -3.02 -10.93
N CYS A 16 -3.55 -2.54 -11.50
CA CYS A 16 -4.89 -3.00 -11.17
C CYS A 16 -5.56 -3.83 -12.28
N GLY A 17 -4.82 -4.21 -13.32
CA GLY A 17 -5.38 -4.90 -14.49
C GLY A 17 -6.52 -4.09 -15.11
N ASP A 18 -7.71 -4.69 -15.19
CA ASP A 18 -8.92 -4.09 -15.77
C ASP A 18 -9.72 -3.22 -14.78
N GLY A 19 -9.21 -3.02 -13.56
CA GLY A 19 -9.85 -2.16 -12.54
C GLY A 19 -10.95 -2.85 -11.72
N ASN A 20 -11.32 -4.09 -12.04
CA ASN A 20 -12.26 -4.90 -11.24
C ASN A 20 -11.56 -5.69 -10.12
N ILE A 21 -10.74 -5.00 -9.33
CA ILE A 21 -9.97 -5.56 -8.23
C ILE A 21 -10.57 -5.08 -6.91
N LYS A 22 -10.75 -6.01 -5.96
CA LYS A 22 -11.20 -5.65 -4.60
C LYS A 22 -10.18 -4.76 -3.92
N VAL A 23 -10.66 -3.76 -3.17
CA VAL A 23 -9.83 -2.83 -2.39
C VAL A 23 -8.86 -3.59 -1.47
N HIS A 24 -9.30 -4.69 -0.85
CA HIS A 24 -8.45 -5.56 -0.04
C HIS A 24 -7.22 -6.08 -0.81
N THR A 25 -7.42 -6.61 -2.02
CA THR A 25 -6.33 -7.11 -2.87
C THR A 25 -5.41 -5.99 -3.33
N LEU A 26 -5.97 -4.81 -3.62
CA LEU A 26 -5.20 -3.62 -4.00
C LEU A 26 -4.25 -3.20 -2.87
N ILE A 27 -4.76 -3.17 -1.64
CA ILE A 27 -3.97 -2.86 -0.44
C ILE A 27 -2.86 -3.90 -0.24
N GLN A 28 -3.16 -5.20 -0.37
CA GLN A 28 -2.14 -6.25 -0.24
C GLN A 28 -1.01 -6.07 -1.26
N GLN A 29 -1.34 -5.77 -2.51
CA GLN A 29 -0.34 -5.50 -3.54
C GLN A 29 0.45 -4.21 -3.25
N ALA A 30 -0.22 -3.15 -2.78
CA ALA A 30 0.41 -1.90 -2.40
C ALA A 30 1.42 -2.11 -1.26
N VAL A 31 1.04 -2.85 -0.22
CA VAL A 31 1.88 -3.18 0.93
C VAL A 31 3.11 -4.00 0.52
N MET A 32 2.94 -5.01 -0.35
CA MET A 32 4.09 -5.78 -0.86
C MET A 32 5.09 -4.90 -1.62
N ARG A 33 4.60 -3.93 -2.41
CA ARG A 33 5.45 -2.99 -3.15
C ARG A 33 6.12 -1.99 -2.22
N TYR A 34 5.40 -1.47 -1.25
CA TYR A 34 5.93 -0.58 -0.23
C TYR A 34 7.06 -1.24 0.57
N LYS A 35 6.86 -2.47 1.06
CA LYS A 35 7.90 -3.26 1.75
C LYS A 35 9.18 -3.41 0.92
N LYS A 36 9.06 -3.63 -0.40
CA LYS A 36 10.22 -3.71 -1.31
C LYS A 36 10.89 -2.36 -1.54
N ALA A 37 10.12 -1.27 -1.58
CA ALA A 37 10.65 0.07 -1.75
C ALA A 37 11.44 0.53 -0.52
N ILE A 38 10.88 0.34 0.69
CA ILE A 38 11.53 0.73 1.95
C ILE A 38 12.67 -0.21 2.34
N ALA A 39 12.66 -1.49 1.91
CA ALA A 39 13.80 -2.38 2.14
C ALA A 39 15.10 -1.86 1.46
N LYS A 40 14.99 -0.96 0.48
CA LYS A 40 16.13 -0.28 -0.15
C LYS A 40 16.46 1.06 0.50
N VAL A 41 15.55 1.62 1.30
CA VAL A 41 15.62 2.95 1.90
C VAL A 41 15.56 2.75 3.41
N ASN A 42 16.72 2.46 4.02
CA ASN A 42 16.84 2.07 5.43
C ASN A 42 15.93 2.89 6.38
N GLN A 43 15.09 2.16 7.14
CA GLN A 43 14.39 2.52 8.37
C GLN A 43 13.29 3.59 8.34
N ASP A 44 12.08 3.20 7.91
CA ASP A 44 10.83 3.78 8.41
C ASP A 44 10.10 2.74 9.29
N HIS A 45 10.59 2.56 10.52
CA HIS A 45 10.15 1.53 11.48
C HIS A 45 8.75 1.76 12.10
N GLU A 46 8.02 2.82 11.71
CA GLU A 46 6.78 3.23 12.42
C GLU A 46 5.47 2.85 11.70
N TYR A 47 5.49 2.48 10.42
CA TYR A 47 4.26 2.20 9.63
C TYR A 47 3.74 0.75 9.70
N HIS A 48 4.45 -0.15 10.40
CA HIS A 48 4.03 -1.55 10.51
C HIS A 48 2.74 -1.73 11.33
N ARG A 49 2.43 -0.78 12.23
CA ARG A 49 1.18 -0.82 13.02
C ARG A 49 -0.03 -0.29 12.23
N GLU A 50 0.13 0.74 11.40
CA GLU A 50 -0.98 1.24 10.56
C GLU A 50 -1.38 0.24 9.45
N ILE A 51 -0.44 -0.47 8.84
CA ILE A 51 -0.73 -1.49 7.83
C ILE A 51 -1.57 -2.66 8.39
N LEU A 52 -1.46 -2.96 9.69
CA LEU A 52 -2.28 -3.96 10.34
C LEU A 52 -3.73 -3.48 10.55
N ILE A 53 -3.93 -2.18 10.78
CA ILE A 53 -5.26 -1.55 10.91
C ILE A 53 -5.97 -1.51 9.55
N LEU A 54 -5.23 -1.27 8.45
CA LEU A 54 -5.74 -1.38 7.07
C LEU A 54 -6.40 -2.75 6.75
N CYS A 55 -5.96 -3.83 7.40
CA CYS A 55 -6.55 -5.17 7.24
C CYS A 55 -7.75 -5.42 8.18
N ALA A 56 -7.93 -4.63 9.23
CA ALA A 56 -8.95 -4.82 10.26
C ALA A 56 -10.10 -3.78 10.25
N GLY A 57 -9.93 -2.61 9.61
CA GLY A 57 -11.00 -1.62 9.48
C GLY A 57 -10.60 -0.35 8.76
N GLY A 58 -11.28 -0.05 7.65
CA GLY A 58 -11.44 1.30 7.08
C GLY A 58 -10.17 1.97 6.53
N VAL A 59 -9.96 1.90 5.23
CA VAL A 59 -9.02 2.80 4.54
C VAL A 59 -9.79 4.05 4.10
N SER A 60 -9.44 5.22 4.64
CA SER A 60 -9.73 6.47 3.95
C SER A 60 -8.75 6.60 2.78
N LEU A 61 -9.22 6.23 1.58
CA LEU A 61 -8.59 6.65 0.33
C LEU A 61 -9.06 8.09 0.07
N THR A 62 -8.27 9.07 0.50
CA THR A 62 -8.32 10.42 -0.09
C THR A 62 -7.51 10.46 -1.37
#